data_AF-A0A427TPV5-F1
#
_entry.id   AF-A0A427TPV5-F1
#
_cell.length_a   1.000
_cell.length_b   1.000
_cell.length_c   1.000
_cell.angle_alpha   90.00
_cell.angle_beta   90.00
_cell.angle_gamma   90.00
#
_symmetry.space_group_name_H-M   'P 1'
#
loop_
_entity.id
_entity.type
_entity.pdbx_description
1 polymer ?
#
loop_
_entity_poly.entity_id
_entity_poly.type
_entity_poly.pdbx_seq_one_letter_code
_entity_poly.pdbx_strand_id
1 'polypeptide(L)'
;MELARTAIEQTFEEQLVMPHSEIEARLWDLGWLDPTNLRKIHFNPHILTLAQNELERAGRILHITHPTKGGATVDLLSTADTRLRTTAISRAARRKGMLYARYDRWIPTIGDAGEAVVAHSLTEAMRRGDGFMPVNSDGKFGEISRIGTLKFPGPVDNGAWQTVIDPTTRLPLPATHLVLIEMKNRRLTLYPRHAEVHQLLHKAALAVDEFPGLPIVPALICRRGHPWLFWMAKDLGFRVQQTRRQFFTLPDKTDRRYLTEVQEELGFDLHPINGEMPKIIDFFKGVLPKEAATAAQRWKLMAPLVKSYSEELRKDTLAEYARTQLLHEMYLDVELVMKHSSLGEPATWTLPPEDAREDPTFL
;
A
#
# COMPACT_ATOMS: atom_id res chain seq x y z
N MET A 1 -2.26 -16.66 16.26
CA MET A 1 -1.85 -17.75 15.34
C MET A 1 -2.89 -18.82 15.19
N GLU A 2 -3.28 -19.53 16.26
CA GLU A 2 -4.22 -20.66 16.15
C GLU A 2 -5.50 -20.31 15.39
N LEU A 3 -6.15 -19.19 15.75
CA LEU A 3 -7.33 -18.70 15.03
C LEU A 3 -7.11 -18.49 13.53
N ALA A 4 -5.93 -18.02 13.12
CA ALA A 4 -5.61 -17.82 11.71
C ALA A 4 -5.43 -19.15 10.98
N ARG A 5 -4.78 -20.14 11.62
CA ARG A 5 -4.68 -21.51 11.10
C ARG A 5 -6.06 -22.12 10.90
N THR A 6 -6.91 -22.05 11.93
CA THR A 6 -8.31 -22.51 11.86
C THR A 6 -9.07 -21.84 10.72
N ALA A 7 -8.93 -20.52 10.57
CA ALA A 7 -9.59 -19.77 9.51
C ALA A 7 -9.10 -20.20 8.11
N ILE A 8 -7.80 -20.43 7.94
CA ILE A 8 -7.22 -20.94 6.68
C ILE A 8 -7.77 -22.34 6.37
N GLU A 9 -7.70 -23.27 7.33
CA GLU A 9 -8.20 -24.64 7.15
C GLU A 9 -9.69 -24.67 6.80
N GLN A 10 -10.53 -23.90 7.50
CA GLN A 10 -11.97 -23.79 7.18
C GLN A 10 -12.21 -23.20 5.79
N THR A 11 -11.44 -22.20 5.38
CA THR A 11 -11.56 -21.64 4.04
C THR A 11 -11.19 -22.67 2.97
N PHE A 12 -10.23 -23.56 3.26
CA PHE A 12 -9.90 -24.70 2.39
C PHE A 12 -10.98 -25.78 2.36
N GLU A 13 -11.76 -25.98 3.42
CA GLU A 13 -12.91 -26.89 3.38
C GLU A 13 -13.98 -26.42 2.37
N GLU A 14 -14.13 -25.10 2.20
CA GLU A 14 -15.07 -24.52 1.24
C GLU A 14 -14.50 -24.41 -0.18
N GLN A 15 -13.28 -23.89 -0.30
CA GLN A 15 -12.69 -23.53 -1.59
C GLN A 15 -11.85 -24.66 -2.22
N LEU A 16 -11.36 -25.60 -1.41
CA LEU A 16 -10.46 -26.72 -1.73
C LEU A 16 -9.07 -26.34 -2.27
N VAL A 17 -9.01 -25.31 -3.10
CA VAL A 17 -7.80 -24.80 -3.76
C VAL A 17 -7.89 -23.27 -3.85
N MET A 18 -6.80 -22.57 -3.56
CA MET A 18 -6.73 -21.10 -3.63
C MET A 18 -5.30 -20.63 -3.95
N PRO A 19 -5.10 -19.54 -4.72
CA PRO A 19 -3.82 -18.82 -4.72
C PRO A 19 -3.64 -18.10 -3.38
N HIS A 20 -2.38 -17.84 -2.97
CA HIS A 20 -2.07 -17.14 -1.72
C HIS A 20 -2.81 -15.79 -1.60
N SER A 21 -2.87 -15.01 -2.66
CA SER A 21 -3.59 -13.72 -2.67
C SER A 21 -5.10 -13.84 -2.46
N GLU A 22 -5.72 -14.98 -2.75
CA GLU A 22 -7.14 -15.22 -2.41
C GLU A 22 -7.31 -15.46 -0.91
N ILE A 23 -6.35 -16.14 -0.26
CA ILE A 23 -6.34 -16.31 1.21
C ILE A 23 -6.33 -14.93 1.87
N GLU A 24 -5.44 -14.03 1.44
CA GLU A 24 -5.43 -12.64 1.92
C GLU A 24 -6.75 -11.92 1.61
N ALA A 25 -7.27 -12.06 0.39
CA ALA A 25 -8.53 -11.40 0.02
C ALA A 25 -9.70 -11.83 0.92
N ARG A 26 -9.79 -13.12 1.26
CA ARG A 26 -10.87 -13.64 2.11
C ARG A 26 -10.65 -13.32 3.58
N LEU A 27 -9.45 -13.55 4.11
CA LEU A 27 -9.19 -13.51 5.55
C LEU A 27 -8.74 -12.12 6.05
N TRP A 28 -8.17 -11.29 5.18
CA TRP A 28 -7.79 -9.92 5.51
C TRP A 28 -8.75 -8.90 4.90
N ASP A 29 -9.04 -9.01 3.59
CA ASP A 29 -9.83 -7.96 2.95
C ASP A 29 -11.30 -8.02 3.31
N LEU A 30 -11.90 -9.18 3.05
CA LEU A 30 -13.28 -9.47 3.37
C LEU A 30 -13.42 -9.65 4.86
N GLY A 31 -12.57 -10.46 5.50
CA GLY A 31 -12.62 -10.80 6.93
C GLY A 31 -13.38 -12.10 7.17
N TRP A 32 -12.88 -12.92 8.08
CA TRP A 32 -13.43 -14.22 8.45
C TRP A 32 -14.46 -14.07 9.57
N LEU A 33 -15.59 -14.75 9.45
CA LEU A 33 -16.61 -14.80 10.49
C LEU A 33 -16.27 -15.93 11.46
N ASP A 34 -15.85 -15.60 12.68
CA ASP A 34 -15.55 -16.60 13.69
C ASP A 34 -16.84 -17.35 14.09
N PRO A 35 -16.91 -18.68 13.89
CA PRO A 35 -18.13 -19.44 14.15
C PRO A 35 -18.51 -19.48 15.64
N THR A 36 -17.59 -19.16 16.54
CA THR A 36 -17.79 -19.26 17.99
C THR A 36 -18.50 -18.04 18.55
N ASN A 37 -18.16 -16.85 18.07
CA ASN A 37 -18.64 -15.57 18.61
C ASN A 37 -19.33 -14.68 17.57
N LEU A 38 -19.42 -15.14 16.31
CA LEU A 38 -20.01 -14.43 15.17
C LEU A 38 -19.39 -13.05 14.92
N ARG A 39 -18.16 -12.83 15.39
CA ARG A 39 -17.40 -11.62 15.15
C ARG A 39 -16.60 -11.78 13.87
N LYS A 40 -16.59 -10.70 13.09
CA LYS A 40 -15.72 -10.59 11.93
C LYS A 40 -14.29 -10.27 12.35
N ILE A 41 -13.35 -11.14 12.01
CA ILE A 41 -11.93 -11.02 12.31
C ILE A 41 -11.16 -10.77 11.01
N HIS A 42 -10.23 -9.84 11.07
CA HIS A 42 -9.33 -9.52 9.96
C HIS A 42 -7.91 -9.87 10.38
N PHE A 43 -7.27 -10.78 9.65
CA PHE A 43 -5.91 -11.22 9.93
C PHE A 43 -4.92 -10.45 9.06
N ASN A 44 -3.90 -9.82 9.66
CA ASN A 44 -2.85 -9.16 8.89
C ASN A 44 -2.15 -10.19 7.96
N PRO A 45 -1.70 -9.78 6.76
CA PRO A 45 -1.03 -10.67 5.80
C PRO A 45 0.13 -11.49 6.35
N HIS A 46 0.92 -10.90 7.24
CA HIS A 46 2.03 -11.58 7.89
C HIS A 46 1.58 -12.77 8.78
N ILE A 47 0.45 -12.62 9.47
CA ILE A 47 -0.14 -13.68 10.31
C ILE A 47 -0.55 -14.84 9.43
N LEU A 48 -1.17 -14.49 8.29
CA LEU A 48 -1.63 -15.47 7.30
C LEU A 48 -0.44 -16.22 6.69
N THR A 49 0.64 -15.51 6.37
CA THR A 49 1.87 -16.11 5.84
C THR A 49 2.51 -17.07 6.85
N LEU A 50 2.66 -16.66 8.10
CA LEU A 50 3.20 -17.53 9.15
C LEU A 50 2.32 -18.77 9.38
N ALA A 51 1.00 -18.57 9.44
CA ALA A 51 0.04 -19.65 9.65
C ALA A 51 0.02 -20.63 8.47
N GLN A 52 0.10 -20.12 7.24
CA GLN A 52 0.23 -20.93 6.04
C GLN A 52 1.53 -21.76 6.07
N ASN A 53 2.67 -21.14 6.38
CA ASN A 53 3.97 -21.84 6.45
C ASN A 53 3.97 -22.95 7.51
N GLU A 54 3.25 -22.78 8.63
CA GLU A 54 3.07 -23.83 9.63
C GLU A 54 2.18 -24.96 9.11
N LEU A 55 1.07 -24.65 8.44
CA LEU A 55 0.17 -25.64 7.85
C LEU A 55 0.85 -26.44 6.74
N GLU A 56 1.68 -25.81 5.92
CA GLU A 56 2.52 -26.48 4.91
C GLU A 56 3.54 -27.42 5.55
N ARG A 57 4.29 -26.93 6.56
CA ARG A 57 5.25 -27.76 7.32
C ARG A 57 4.58 -28.94 8.01
N ALA A 58 3.36 -28.77 8.48
CA ALA A 58 2.55 -29.83 9.08
C ALA A 58 1.92 -30.78 8.04
N GLY A 59 2.11 -30.53 6.73
CA GLY A 59 1.53 -31.34 5.65
C GLY A 59 0.00 -31.24 5.58
N ARG A 60 -0.60 -30.17 6.10
CA ARG A 60 -2.05 -29.94 6.13
C ARG A 60 -2.55 -29.27 4.85
N ILE A 61 -1.67 -28.51 4.20
CA ILE A 61 -1.88 -27.93 2.87
C ILE A 61 -0.67 -28.22 1.99
N LEU A 62 -0.90 -28.24 0.67
CA LEU A 62 0.08 -28.63 -0.34
C LEU A 62 0.17 -27.58 -1.44
N HIS A 63 1.37 -27.34 -1.95
CA HIS A 63 1.61 -26.54 -3.15
C HIS A 63 1.26 -27.32 -4.42
N ILE A 64 0.57 -26.65 -5.34
CA ILE A 64 0.20 -27.17 -6.65
C ILE A 64 0.55 -26.11 -7.69
N THR A 65 1.43 -26.45 -8.62
CA THR A 65 1.67 -25.62 -9.80
C THR A 65 0.70 -26.02 -10.92
N HIS A 66 -0.14 -25.08 -11.35
CA HIS A 66 -1.15 -25.32 -12.39
C HIS A 66 -0.75 -24.69 -13.73
N PRO A 67 -0.58 -25.47 -14.81
CA PRO A 67 -0.29 -24.93 -16.13
C PRO A 67 -1.55 -24.25 -16.72
N THR A 68 -1.35 -23.06 -17.28
CA THR A 68 -2.41 -22.33 -17.97
C THR A 68 -2.34 -22.57 -19.47
N LYS A 69 -3.45 -22.34 -20.19
CA LYS A 69 -3.50 -22.47 -21.67
C LYS A 69 -2.50 -21.56 -22.41
N GLY A 70 -1.97 -20.53 -21.76
CA GLY A 70 -1.00 -19.59 -22.33
C GLY A 70 0.47 -19.99 -22.11
N GLY A 71 0.74 -21.18 -21.55
CA GLY A 71 2.10 -21.65 -21.26
C GLY A 71 2.70 -21.14 -19.95
N ALA A 72 2.07 -20.16 -19.30
CA ALA A 72 2.42 -19.72 -17.95
C ALA A 72 1.89 -20.71 -16.89
N THR A 73 2.49 -20.72 -15.72
CA THR A 73 2.04 -21.48 -14.55
C THR A 73 1.47 -20.55 -13.48
N VAL A 74 0.53 -21.07 -12.69
CA VAL A 74 -0.01 -20.40 -11.50
C VAL A 74 0.25 -21.29 -10.29
N ASP A 75 0.81 -20.71 -9.23
CA ASP A 75 0.98 -21.40 -7.96
C ASP A 75 -0.30 -21.31 -7.13
N LEU A 76 -0.76 -22.48 -6.69
CA LEU A 76 -1.97 -22.67 -5.90
C LEU A 76 -1.63 -23.49 -4.66
N LEU A 77 -2.45 -23.32 -3.64
CA LEU A 77 -2.42 -24.12 -2.42
C LEU A 77 -3.69 -24.96 -2.37
N SER A 78 -3.60 -26.17 -1.83
CA SER A 78 -4.76 -27.05 -1.65
C SER A 78 -4.74 -27.73 -0.29
N THR A 79 -5.90 -28.15 0.19
CA THR A 79 -6.00 -29.06 1.34
C THR A 79 -5.26 -30.38 1.07
N ALA A 80 -4.55 -30.90 2.07
CA ALA A 80 -3.92 -32.21 1.99
C ALA A 80 -4.94 -33.36 2.13
N ASP A 81 -6.15 -33.11 2.64
CA ASP A 81 -7.19 -34.12 2.71
C ASP A 81 -7.84 -34.35 1.33
N THR A 82 -7.27 -35.29 0.58
CA THR A 82 -7.77 -35.67 -0.74
C THR A 82 -8.83 -36.76 -0.69
N ARG A 83 -9.15 -37.33 0.49
CA ARG A 83 -10.00 -38.52 0.60
C ARG A 83 -11.40 -38.22 0.08
N LEU A 84 -11.81 -38.93 -0.97
CA LEU A 84 -13.09 -38.73 -1.69
C LEU A 84 -13.25 -37.33 -2.31
N ARG A 85 -12.18 -36.52 -2.37
CA ARG A 85 -12.19 -35.13 -2.83
C ARG A 85 -11.31 -34.85 -4.05
N THR A 86 -10.51 -35.82 -4.52
CA THR A 86 -9.54 -35.64 -5.62
C THR A 86 -10.13 -34.97 -6.88
N THR A 87 -11.31 -35.41 -7.33
CA THR A 87 -11.98 -34.83 -8.50
C THR A 87 -12.43 -33.39 -8.26
N ALA A 88 -12.94 -33.10 -7.06
CA ALA A 88 -13.37 -31.75 -6.67
C ALA A 88 -12.18 -30.80 -6.56
N ILE A 89 -11.08 -31.24 -5.93
CA ILE A 89 -9.81 -30.51 -5.86
C ILE A 89 -9.27 -30.22 -7.27
N SER A 90 -9.23 -31.23 -8.15
CA SER A 90 -8.75 -31.04 -9.54
C SER A 90 -9.60 -30.04 -10.32
N ARG A 91 -10.92 -30.03 -10.09
CA ARG A 91 -11.85 -29.06 -10.70
C ARG A 91 -11.62 -27.65 -10.14
N ALA A 92 -11.47 -27.52 -8.83
CA ALA A 92 -11.18 -26.26 -8.16
C ALA A 92 -9.85 -25.68 -8.65
N ALA A 93 -8.79 -26.48 -8.73
CA ALA A 93 -7.48 -26.06 -9.24
C ALA A 93 -7.57 -25.50 -10.67
N ARG A 94 -8.29 -26.17 -11.57
CA ARG A 94 -8.51 -25.66 -12.94
C ARG A 94 -9.28 -24.34 -12.95
N ARG A 95 -10.34 -24.22 -12.15
CA ARG A 95 -11.14 -22.98 -12.08
C ARG A 95 -10.31 -21.82 -11.52
N LYS A 96 -9.66 -22.03 -10.37
CA LYS A 96 -8.85 -21.02 -9.68
C LYS A 96 -7.62 -20.62 -10.48
N GLY A 97 -6.90 -21.57 -11.06
CA GLY A 97 -5.77 -21.30 -11.94
C GLY A 97 -6.17 -20.48 -13.17
N MET A 98 -7.32 -20.77 -13.80
CA MET A 98 -7.82 -19.97 -14.91
C MET A 98 -8.19 -18.54 -14.49
N LEU A 99 -8.87 -18.36 -13.35
CA LEU A 99 -9.26 -17.04 -12.85
C LEU A 99 -8.05 -16.21 -12.46
N TYR A 100 -7.07 -16.82 -11.79
CA TYR A 100 -5.85 -16.14 -11.38
C TYR A 100 -5.00 -15.74 -12.59
N ALA A 101 -4.83 -16.65 -13.56
CA ALA A 101 -4.15 -16.34 -14.82
C ALA A 101 -4.86 -15.24 -15.64
N ARG A 102 -6.13 -14.96 -15.37
CA ARG A 102 -6.84 -13.81 -15.94
C ARG A 102 -6.51 -12.54 -15.17
N TYR A 103 -6.53 -12.58 -13.84
CA TYR A 103 -6.07 -11.49 -13.00
C TYR A 103 -4.63 -11.08 -13.31
N ASP A 104 -3.72 -12.04 -13.50
CA ASP A 104 -2.32 -11.78 -13.83
C ASP A 104 -2.14 -10.97 -15.12
N ARG A 105 -3.05 -11.15 -16.10
CA ARG A 105 -3.03 -10.35 -17.33
C ARG A 105 -3.44 -8.90 -17.11
N TRP A 106 -4.12 -8.59 -16.02
CA TRP A 106 -4.50 -7.24 -15.65
C TRP A 106 -3.43 -6.56 -14.79
N ILE A 107 -2.55 -7.31 -14.12
CA ILE A 107 -1.48 -6.77 -13.27
C ILE A 107 -0.67 -5.64 -13.94
N PRO A 108 -0.27 -5.75 -15.23
CA PRO A 108 0.48 -4.68 -15.89
C PRO A 108 -0.25 -3.33 -15.95
N THR A 109 -1.59 -3.30 -15.90
CA THR A 109 -2.36 -2.05 -15.98
C THR A 109 -2.68 -1.43 -14.62
N ILE A 110 -2.35 -2.12 -13.51
CA ILE A 110 -2.73 -1.71 -12.16
C ILE A 110 -1.97 -0.45 -11.72
N GLY A 111 -0.69 -0.32 -12.05
CA GLY A 111 0.14 0.84 -11.66
C GLY A 111 -0.47 2.13 -12.22
N ASP A 112 -0.42 2.26 -13.54
CA ASP A 112 -0.95 3.38 -14.32
C ASP A 112 -2.40 3.71 -13.95
N ALA A 113 -3.21 2.69 -13.68
CA ALA A 113 -4.60 2.89 -13.27
C ALA A 113 -4.74 3.60 -11.92
N GLY A 114 -3.89 3.25 -10.96
CA GLY A 114 -3.85 3.92 -9.67
C GLY A 114 -3.46 5.38 -9.82
N GLU A 115 -2.41 5.64 -10.60
CA GLU A 115 -1.90 6.99 -10.86
C GLU A 115 -2.93 7.87 -11.57
N ALA A 116 -3.63 7.33 -12.57
CA ALA A 116 -4.71 8.03 -13.27
C ALA A 116 -5.85 8.45 -12.33
N VAL A 117 -6.25 7.58 -11.40
CA VAL A 117 -7.28 7.90 -10.40
C VAL A 117 -6.82 9.04 -9.46
N VAL A 118 -5.54 9.07 -9.08
CA VAL A 118 -4.97 10.17 -8.28
C VAL A 118 -4.98 11.47 -9.08
N ALA A 119 -4.53 11.45 -10.34
CA ALA A 119 -4.52 12.62 -11.21
C ALA A 119 -5.94 13.18 -11.46
N HIS A 120 -6.94 12.32 -11.70
CA HIS A 120 -8.35 12.72 -11.81
C HIS A 120 -8.87 13.35 -10.51
N SER A 121 -8.53 12.76 -9.36
CA SER A 121 -8.97 13.27 -8.05
C SER A 121 -8.35 14.63 -7.71
N LEU A 122 -7.08 14.86 -8.08
CA LEU A 122 -6.42 16.17 -7.98
C LEU A 122 -7.05 17.19 -8.93
N THR A 123 -7.34 16.80 -10.17
CA THR A 123 -8.02 17.65 -11.15
C THR A 123 -9.38 18.11 -10.61
N GLU A 124 -10.12 17.22 -9.96
CA GLU A 124 -11.41 17.56 -9.37
C GLU A 124 -11.28 18.47 -8.13
N ALA A 125 -10.25 18.27 -7.31
CA ALA A 125 -9.94 19.18 -6.19
C ALA A 125 -9.55 20.59 -6.69
N MET A 126 -8.74 20.68 -7.76
CA MET A 126 -8.41 21.93 -8.42
C MET A 126 -9.66 22.63 -8.97
N ARG A 127 -10.51 21.90 -9.72
CA ARG A 127 -11.74 22.45 -10.33
C ARG A 127 -12.70 23.05 -9.32
N ARG A 128 -12.74 22.50 -8.10
CA ARG A 128 -13.58 22.99 -7.01
C ARG A 128 -12.94 24.12 -6.20
N GLY A 129 -11.72 24.52 -6.52
CA GLY A 129 -11.03 25.62 -5.85
C GLY A 129 -10.41 25.24 -4.51
N ASP A 130 -10.08 23.97 -4.29
CA ASP A 130 -9.49 23.49 -3.02
C ASP A 130 -7.99 23.80 -2.88
N GLY A 131 -7.46 24.73 -3.69
CA GLY A 131 -6.11 25.25 -3.57
C GLY A 131 -5.00 24.38 -4.14
N PHE A 132 -5.33 23.37 -4.94
CA PHE A 132 -4.35 22.51 -5.61
C PHE A 132 -4.07 23.00 -7.03
N MET A 133 -2.79 23.07 -7.38
CA MET A 133 -2.33 23.35 -8.74
C MET A 133 -1.26 22.33 -9.15
N PRO A 134 -1.25 21.89 -10.42
CA PRO A 134 -0.21 21.00 -10.91
C PRO A 134 1.18 21.62 -10.82
N VAL A 135 2.18 20.79 -10.54
CA VAL A 135 3.59 21.20 -10.58
C VAL A 135 4.11 21.25 -12.03
N ASN A 136 3.59 20.40 -12.91
CA ASN A 136 3.97 20.37 -14.31
C ASN A 136 3.58 21.66 -15.03
N SER A 137 4.45 22.13 -15.92
CA SER A 137 4.28 23.38 -16.68
C SER A 137 3.15 23.33 -17.71
N ASP A 138 2.70 22.14 -18.09
CA ASP A 138 1.58 21.94 -19.02
C ASP A 138 0.21 22.10 -18.34
N GLY A 139 0.20 22.37 -17.03
CA GLY A 139 -1.01 22.54 -16.23
C GLY A 139 -1.78 21.24 -15.99
N LYS A 140 -1.13 20.07 -16.05
CA LYS A 140 -1.75 18.77 -15.80
C LYS A 140 -1.10 18.01 -14.65
N PHE A 141 -1.93 17.29 -13.89
CA PHE A 141 -1.46 16.32 -12.90
C PHE A 141 -0.95 15.06 -13.59
N GLY A 142 0.18 14.54 -13.12
CA GLY A 142 0.86 13.37 -13.68
C GLY A 142 2.31 13.30 -13.20
N GLU A 143 3.08 12.39 -13.81
CA GLU A 143 4.47 12.14 -13.44
C GLU A 143 5.33 13.41 -13.45
N ILE A 144 6.24 13.51 -12.48
CA ILE A 144 7.18 14.62 -12.33
C ILE A 144 8.60 14.06 -12.29
N SER A 145 9.36 14.28 -13.35
CA SER A 145 10.78 13.92 -13.41
C SER A 145 11.71 15.04 -12.91
N ARG A 146 11.23 16.29 -12.86
CA ARG A 146 12.02 17.47 -12.51
C ARG A 146 11.14 18.56 -11.89
N ILE A 147 11.67 19.25 -10.89
CA ILE A 147 11.12 20.51 -10.36
C ILE A 147 12.28 21.50 -10.28
N GLY A 148 12.17 22.66 -10.94
CA GLY A 148 13.28 23.62 -11.01
C GLY A 148 14.58 22.96 -11.48
N THR A 149 15.62 23.04 -10.65
CA THR A 149 16.94 22.44 -10.86
C THR A 149 17.04 20.98 -10.37
N LEU A 150 16.13 20.53 -9.50
CA LEU A 150 16.11 19.16 -8.99
C LEU A 150 15.60 18.18 -10.05
N LYS A 151 16.41 17.18 -10.36
CA LYS A 151 16.01 15.99 -11.11
C LYS A 151 15.86 14.81 -10.15
N PHE A 152 14.69 14.17 -10.14
CA PHE A 152 14.45 13.03 -9.26
C PHE A 152 15.13 11.74 -9.78
N PRO A 153 15.55 10.82 -8.90
CA PRO A 153 16.01 9.48 -9.25
C PRO A 153 14.82 8.59 -9.62
N GLY A 154 14.31 8.79 -10.83
CA GLY A 154 13.01 8.27 -11.29
C GLY A 154 11.88 9.27 -11.04
N PRO A 155 10.82 9.27 -11.86
CA PRO A 155 9.72 10.20 -11.71
C PRO A 155 8.98 10.00 -10.38
N VAL A 156 8.43 11.08 -9.81
CA VAL A 156 7.38 11.03 -8.78
C VAL A 156 6.06 10.88 -9.51
N ASP A 157 5.17 9.98 -9.06
CA ASP A 157 3.94 9.67 -9.79
C ASP A 157 3.03 10.89 -9.97
N ASN A 158 2.98 11.79 -8.99
CA ASN A 158 2.24 13.05 -9.05
C ASN A 158 2.83 14.13 -8.13
N GLY A 159 2.43 15.38 -8.34
CA GLY A 159 2.72 16.44 -7.38
C GLY A 159 1.91 17.70 -7.62
N ALA A 160 1.70 18.43 -6.53
CA ALA A 160 0.84 19.60 -6.50
C ALA A 160 1.44 20.72 -5.65
N TRP A 161 1.26 21.95 -6.10
CA TRP A 161 1.30 23.12 -5.24
C TRP A 161 -0.01 23.18 -4.47
N GLN A 162 0.07 23.25 -3.14
CA GLN A 162 -1.09 23.36 -2.27
C GLN A 162 -1.05 24.70 -1.53
N THR A 163 -1.99 25.57 -1.85
CA THR A 163 -2.24 26.82 -1.14
C THR A 163 -3.49 26.67 -0.29
N VAL A 164 -3.34 26.72 1.03
CA VAL A 164 -4.47 26.61 1.94
C VAL A 164 -5.21 27.95 1.98
N ILE A 165 -6.52 27.93 1.76
CA ILE A 165 -7.36 29.11 1.89
C ILE A 165 -7.91 29.18 3.32
N ASP A 166 -7.72 30.31 3.98
CA ASP A 166 -8.27 30.55 5.31
C ASP A 166 -9.82 30.53 5.22
N PRO A 167 -10.50 29.69 6.02
CA PRO A 167 -11.95 29.52 5.93
C PRO A 167 -12.73 30.76 6.36
N THR A 168 -12.15 31.62 7.19
CA THR A 168 -12.78 32.83 7.74
C THR A 168 -12.55 34.04 6.83
N THR A 169 -11.31 34.29 6.45
CA THR A 169 -10.93 35.47 5.65
C THR A 169 -11.04 35.23 4.15
N ARG A 170 -11.11 33.97 3.70
CA ARG A 170 -11.07 33.55 2.30
C ARG A 170 -9.79 33.98 1.56
N LEU A 171 -8.77 34.41 2.30
CA LEU A 171 -7.46 34.75 1.75
C LEU A 171 -6.54 33.51 1.76
N PRO A 172 -5.59 33.43 0.82
CA PRO A 172 -4.57 32.39 0.88
C PRO A 172 -3.71 32.57 2.14
N LEU A 173 -3.47 31.47 2.85
CA LEU A 173 -2.47 31.45 3.91
C LEU A 173 -1.06 31.64 3.30
N PRO A 174 -0.10 32.20 4.06
CA PRO A 174 1.20 32.59 3.51
C PRO A 174 2.05 31.42 2.98
N ALA A 175 1.77 30.20 3.45
CA ALA A 175 2.56 29.01 3.11
C ALA A 175 1.89 28.20 1.99
N THR A 176 2.53 28.18 0.82
CA THR A 176 2.29 27.19 -0.23
C THR A 176 3.17 25.97 0.03
N HIS A 177 2.57 24.78 0.00
CA HIS A 177 3.28 23.51 0.19
C HIS A 177 3.52 22.83 -1.16
N LEU A 178 4.68 22.21 -1.33
CA LEU A 178 4.93 21.24 -2.40
C LEU A 178 4.54 19.85 -1.91
N VAL A 179 3.46 19.31 -2.46
CA VAL A 179 2.99 17.95 -2.16
C VAL A 179 3.58 17.01 -3.21
N LEU A 180 4.39 16.04 -2.78
CA LEU A 180 4.93 14.99 -3.64
C LEU A 180 4.16 13.70 -3.38
N ILE A 181 3.59 13.11 -4.43
CA ILE A 181 2.60 12.05 -4.30
C ILE A 181 3.10 10.79 -5.01
N GLU A 182 3.15 9.69 -4.28
CA GLU A 182 3.42 8.36 -4.85
C GLU A 182 2.20 7.46 -4.63
N MET A 183 1.84 6.67 -5.63
CA MET A 183 0.70 5.75 -5.64
C MET A 183 1.16 4.30 -5.77
N LYS A 184 0.75 3.45 -4.81
CA LYS A 184 1.01 2.01 -4.85
C LYS A 184 -0.31 1.24 -4.85
N ASN A 185 -0.74 0.86 -6.05
CA ASN A 185 -2.04 0.22 -6.30
C ASN A 185 -1.98 -1.32 -6.37
N ARG A 186 -0.80 -1.92 -6.15
CA ARG A 186 -0.62 -3.38 -6.16
C ARG A 186 -1.36 -4.05 -5.00
N ARG A 187 -1.61 -5.37 -5.11
CA ARG A 187 -2.21 -6.20 -4.05
C ARG A 187 -1.13 -6.57 -3.03
N LEU A 188 -0.59 -5.52 -2.41
CA LEU A 188 0.41 -5.56 -1.36
C LEU A 188 -0.11 -4.69 -0.20
N THR A 189 -0.03 -5.19 1.03
CA THR A 189 -0.21 -4.33 2.20
C THR A 189 1.13 -3.68 2.49
N LEU A 190 1.22 -2.35 2.43
CA LEU A 190 2.48 -1.66 2.68
C LEU A 190 2.83 -1.64 4.17
N TYR A 191 4.07 -2.01 4.48
CA TYR A 191 4.69 -1.90 5.79
C TYR A 191 5.82 -0.87 5.74
N PRO A 192 6.25 -0.31 6.89
CA PRO A 192 7.41 0.58 6.97
C PRO A 192 8.63 0.06 6.19
N ARG A 193 8.87 -1.25 6.22
CA ARG A 193 10.01 -1.92 5.57
C ARG A 193 10.00 -1.92 4.06
N HIS A 194 8.86 -1.74 3.42
CA HIS A 194 8.76 -1.90 1.97
C HIS A 194 9.53 -0.79 1.23
N ALA A 195 10.29 -1.19 0.21
CA ALA A 195 11.12 -0.28 -0.58
C ALA A 195 10.29 0.84 -1.22
N GLU A 196 9.04 0.54 -1.60
CA GLU A 196 8.07 1.47 -2.15
C GLU A 196 7.80 2.69 -1.25
N VAL A 197 7.84 2.51 0.08
CA VAL A 197 7.69 3.63 1.02
C VAL A 197 8.91 4.55 0.92
N HIS A 198 10.10 3.96 0.92
CA HIS A 198 11.36 4.68 0.90
C HIS A 198 11.69 5.34 -0.44
N GLN A 199 11.10 4.87 -1.55
CA GLN A 199 11.17 5.56 -2.84
C GLN A 199 10.62 6.99 -2.73
N LEU A 200 9.42 7.17 -2.15
CA LEU A 200 8.83 8.49 -1.92
C LEU A 200 9.65 9.32 -0.92
N LEU A 201 10.00 8.72 0.22
CA LEU A 201 10.71 9.43 1.29
C LEU A 201 12.07 9.95 0.82
N HIS A 202 12.81 9.14 0.04
CA HIS A 202 14.07 9.57 -0.55
C HIS A 202 13.89 10.73 -1.55
N LYS A 203 12.93 10.62 -2.49
CA LYS A 203 12.64 11.69 -3.45
C LYS A 203 12.26 12.99 -2.72
N ALA A 204 11.43 12.92 -1.69
CA ALA A 204 11.00 14.08 -0.93
C ALA A 204 12.10 14.69 -0.06
N ALA A 205 13.07 13.89 0.40
CA ALA A 205 14.21 14.40 1.14
C ALA A 205 15.17 15.18 0.23
N LEU A 206 15.38 14.71 -1.01
CA LEU A 206 16.13 15.46 -2.03
C LEU A 206 15.48 16.82 -2.33
N ALA A 207 14.15 16.90 -2.30
CA ALA A 207 13.45 18.17 -2.47
C ALA A 207 13.71 19.16 -1.33
N VAL A 208 13.88 18.68 -0.09
CA VAL A 208 14.20 19.55 1.06
C VAL A 208 15.62 20.14 0.92
N ASP A 209 16.56 19.35 0.44
CA ASP A 209 17.93 19.82 0.20
C ASP A 209 17.99 20.88 -0.92
N GLU A 210 17.26 20.66 -2.02
CA GLU A 210 17.23 21.62 -3.13
C GLU A 210 16.47 22.90 -2.76
N PHE A 211 15.38 22.78 -2.00
CA PHE A 211 14.48 23.88 -1.67
C PHE A 211 14.31 24.08 -0.16
N PRO A 212 15.34 24.50 0.61
CA PRO A 212 15.27 24.55 2.07
C PRO A 212 14.20 25.51 2.65
N GLY A 213 13.78 26.50 1.86
CA GLY A 213 12.73 27.47 2.22
C GLY A 213 11.31 26.98 1.93
N LEU A 214 11.15 25.91 1.15
CA LEU A 214 9.86 25.44 0.67
C LEU A 214 9.29 24.34 1.60
N PRO A 215 8.07 24.50 2.14
CA PRO A 215 7.40 23.43 2.88
C PRO A 215 7.08 22.25 1.94
N ILE A 216 7.58 21.05 2.26
CA ILE A 216 7.38 19.85 1.45
C ILE A 216 6.57 18.83 2.24
N VAL A 217 5.55 18.26 1.60
CA VAL A 217 4.67 17.22 2.17
C VAL A 217 4.74 15.97 1.30
N PRO A 218 5.44 14.90 1.73
CA PRO A 218 5.35 13.61 1.07
C PRO A 218 3.98 12.97 1.37
N ALA A 219 3.32 12.46 0.33
CA ALA A 219 2.03 11.79 0.44
C ALA A 219 2.03 10.45 -0.31
N LEU A 220 1.88 9.36 0.43
CA LEU A 220 1.77 8.01 -0.09
C LEU A 220 0.30 7.59 -0.18
N ILE A 221 -0.19 7.36 -1.38
CA ILE A 221 -1.50 6.75 -1.60
C ILE A 221 -1.26 5.27 -1.87
N CYS A 222 -1.98 4.39 -1.18
CA CYS A 222 -1.80 2.95 -1.37
C CYS A 222 -3.12 2.21 -1.33
N ARG A 223 -3.14 1.00 -1.90
CA ARG A 223 -4.27 0.09 -1.74
C ARG A 223 -4.50 -0.20 -0.26
N ARG A 224 -3.48 -0.75 0.41
CA ARG A 224 -3.50 -1.04 1.85
C ARG A 224 -2.14 -0.75 2.48
N GLY A 225 -2.18 -0.48 3.76
CA GLY A 225 -1.03 -0.22 4.62
C GLY A 225 -1.25 -0.78 6.03
N HIS A 226 -0.21 -1.27 6.66
CA HIS A 226 -0.25 -1.73 8.03
C HIS A 226 -0.39 -0.51 8.98
N PRO A 227 -1.05 -0.63 10.16
CA PRO A 227 -1.11 0.44 11.15
C PRO A 227 0.24 1.11 11.46
N TRP A 228 1.33 0.33 11.49
CA TRP A 228 2.68 0.85 11.73
C TRP A 228 3.17 1.83 10.68
N LEU A 229 2.74 1.69 9.43
CA LEU A 229 3.06 2.65 8.38
C LEU A 229 2.44 4.02 8.68
N PHE A 230 1.25 4.06 9.31
CA PHE A 230 0.62 5.32 9.70
C PHE A 230 1.29 5.97 10.90
N TRP A 231 1.76 5.17 11.87
CA TRP A 231 2.55 5.67 12.99
C TRP A 231 3.86 6.27 12.48
N MET A 232 4.55 5.56 11.58
CA MET A 232 5.75 6.06 10.92
C MET A 232 5.46 7.35 10.15
N ALA A 233 4.33 7.43 9.45
CA ALA A 233 3.89 8.64 8.75
C ALA A 233 3.72 9.83 9.69
N LYS A 234 3.04 9.62 10.82
CA LYS A 234 2.86 10.65 11.86
C LYS A 234 4.20 11.16 12.39
N ASP A 235 5.12 10.25 12.68
CA ASP A 235 6.37 10.57 13.36
C ASP A 235 7.39 11.21 12.42
N LEU A 236 7.46 10.76 11.17
CA LEU A 236 8.35 11.34 10.15
C LEU A 236 7.78 12.60 9.49
N GLY A 237 6.46 12.81 9.51
CA GLY A 237 5.81 13.97 8.88
C GLY A 237 5.40 13.77 7.43
N PHE A 238 5.16 12.52 6.99
CA PHE A 238 4.51 12.25 5.70
C PHE A 238 3.06 11.81 5.89
N ARG A 239 2.30 11.72 4.80
CA ARG A 239 0.89 11.32 4.81
C ARG A 239 0.67 10.00 4.11
N VAL A 240 -0.25 9.19 4.63
CA VAL A 240 -0.63 7.91 4.04
C VAL A 240 -2.14 7.87 3.87
N GLN A 241 -2.60 7.61 2.65
CA GLN A 241 -4.01 7.43 2.34
C GLN A 241 -4.27 6.06 1.74
N GLN A 242 -5.15 5.28 2.38
CA GLN A 242 -5.58 3.99 1.84
C GLN A 242 -6.83 4.10 0.98
N THR A 243 -6.79 3.50 -0.20
CA THR A 243 -7.96 3.36 -1.08
C THR A 243 -8.79 2.13 -0.71
N ARG A 244 -8.16 1.05 -0.21
CA ARG A 244 -8.67 -0.32 0.00
C ARG A 244 -9.13 -1.04 -1.28
N ARG A 245 -9.29 -0.30 -2.38
CA ARG A 245 -9.66 -0.75 -3.72
C ARG A 245 -8.43 -0.88 -4.59
N GLN A 246 -8.42 -1.88 -5.45
CA GLN A 246 -7.39 -2.02 -6.47
C GLN A 246 -7.93 -1.54 -7.82
N PHE A 247 -7.35 -0.47 -8.35
CA PHE A 247 -7.74 0.03 -9.67
C PHE A 247 -7.04 -0.71 -10.79
N PHE A 248 -7.66 -0.81 -11.96
CA PHE A 248 -7.01 -1.37 -13.15
C PHE A 248 -7.68 -0.84 -14.41
N THR A 249 -6.98 -0.91 -15.53
CA THR A 249 -7.58 -0.68 -16.85
C THR A 249 -8.05 -2.01 -17.40
N LEU A 250 -9.35 -2.15 -17.61
CA LEU A 250 -9.94 -3.32 -18.24
C LEU A 250 -9.67 -3.24 -19.76
N PRO A 251 -8.97 -4.22 -20.38
CA PRO A 251 -8.66 -4.15 -21.80
C PRO A 251 -9.91 -4.08 -22.67
N ASP A 252 -9.88 -3.23 -23.71
CA ASP A 252 -10.93 -3.08 -24.69
C ASP A 252 -11.25 -4.45 -25.30
N LYS A 253 -12.52 -4.88 -25.21
CA LYS A 253 -13.07 -6.22 -25.59
C LYS A 253 -13.04 -7.30 -24.50
N THR A 254 -12.59 -7.02 -23.29
CA THR A 254 -12.77 -7.98 -22.18
C THR A 254 -14.23 -8.00 -21.77
N ASP A 255 -14.85 -9.18 -21.82
CA ASP A 255 -16.22 -9.38 -21.33
C ASP A 255 -16.29 -9.06 -19.82
N ARG A 256 -17.23 -8.18 -19.42
CA ARG A 256 -17.42 -7.78 -18.02
C ARG A 256 -17.75 -8.96 -17.11
N ARG A 257 -18.35 -10.03 -17.62
CA ARG A 257 -18.59 -11.26 -16.85
C ARG A 257 -17.29 -11.82 -16.27
N TYR A 258 -16.17 -11.66 -16.98
CA TYR A 258 -14.88 -12.14 -16.52
C TYR A 258 -14.34 -11.37 -15.32
N LEU A 259 -14.67 -10.08 -15.20
CA LEU A 259 -14.38 -9.29 -14.01
C LEU A 259 -15.21 -9.80 -12.84
N THR A 260 -16.53 -9.96 -13.03
CA THR A 260 -17.43 -10.48 -12.01
C THR A 260 -16.97 -11.84 -11.48
N GLU A 261 -16.60 -12.77 -12.37
CA GLU A 261 -16.06 -14.09 -11.97
C GLU A 261 -14.81 -13.96 -11.08
N VAL A 262 -13.86 -13.09 -11.43
CA VAL A 262 -12.64 -12.89 -10.64
C VAL A 262 -12.96 -12.26 -9.27
N GLN A 263 -13.84 -11.25 -9.23
CA GLN A 263 -14.21 -10.59 -7.98
C GLN A 263 -14.95 -11.53 -7.03
N GLU A 264 -15.94 -12.27 -7.53
CA GLU A 264 -16.79 -13.14 -6.71
C GLU A 264 -16.06 -14.41 -6.28
N GLU A 265 -15.32 -15.05 -7.19
CA GLU A 265 -14.68 -16.33 -6.88
C GLU A 265 -13.30 -16.21 -6.26
N LEU A 266 -12.54 -15.13 -6.47
CA LEU A 266 -11.25 -14.90 -5.79
C LEU A 266 -11.35 -13.88 -4.65
N GLY A 267 -12.51 -13.23 -4.47
CA GLY A 267 -12.72 -12.22 -3.43
C GLY A 267 -11.99 -10.90 -3.69
N PHE A 268 -11.56 -10.64 -4.93
CA PHE A 268 -10.74 -9.48 -5.24
C PHE A 268 -11.58 -8.20 -5.41
N ASP A 269 -11.27 -7.18 -4.61
CA ASP A 269 -11.85 -5.83 -4.74
C ASP A 269 -11.22 -5.02 -5.89
N LEU A 270 -11.50 -5.43 -7.15
CA LEU A 270 -11.02 -4.80 -8.38
C LEU A 270 -11.98 -3.74 -8.90
N HIS A 271 -11.47 -2.59 -9.33
CA HIS A 271 -12.27 -1.47 -9.81
C HIS A 271 -11.71 -0.96 -11.14
N PRO A 272 -12.44 -1.10 -12.26
CA PRO A 272 -12.07 -0.41 -13.49
C PRO A 272 -11.99 1.09 -13.24
N ILE A 273 -10.99 1.76 -13.82
CA ILE A 273 -10.90 3.23 -13.74
C ILE A 273 -12.16 3.82 -14.34
N ASN A 274 -12.89 4.61 -13.54
CA ASN A 274 -14.08 5.34 -13.97
C ASN A 274 -14.01 6.82 -13.53
N GLY A 275 -12.82 7.42 -13.57
CA GLY A 275 -12.58 8.81 -13.14
C GLY A 275 -11.99 8.93 -11.75
N GLU A 276 -12.49 9.89 -10.98
CA GLU A 276 -12.04 10.25 -9.64
C GLU A 276 -12.54 9.31 -8.54
N MET A 277 -11.89 9.33 -7.37
CA MET A 277 -12.32 8.57 -6.20
C MET A 277 -12.73 9.52 -5.06
N PRO A 278 -13.98 9.46 -4.56
CA PRO A 278 -14.43 10.32 -3.46
C PRO A 278 -13.51 10.30 -2.23
N LYS A 279 -12.99 9.13 -1.85
CA LYS A 279 -12.09 9.01 -0.70
C LYS A 279 -10.73 9.70 -0.89
N ILE A 280 -10.18 9.70 -2.11
CA ILE A 280 -8.94 10.41 -2.42
C ILE A 280 -9.21 11.93 -2.48
N ILE A 281 -10.38 12.32 -3.00
CA ILE A 281 -10.85 13.70 -2.98
C ILE A 281 -10.99 14.20 -1.53
N ASP A 282 -11.60 13.43 -0.64
CA ASP A 282 -11.75 13.77 0.77
C ASP A 282 -10.40 13.90 1.47
N PHE A 283 -9.42 13.09 1.09
CA PHE A 283 -8.05 13.25 1.55
C PHE A 283 -7.47 14.60 1.12
N PHE A 284 -7.57 14.97 -0.16
CA PHE A 284 -7.04 16.24 -0.65
C PHE A 284 -7.76 17.46 -0.09
N LYS A 285 -9.07 17.39 0.18
CA LYS A 285 -9.83 18.55 0.66
C LYS A 285 -9.95 18.65 2.17
N GLY A 286 -10.13 17.50 2.81
CA GLY A 286 -10.50 17.43 4.21
C GLY A 286 -9.30 17.24 5.12
N VAL A 287 -8.37 16.37 4.72
CA VAL A 287 -7.24 15.95 5.56
C VAL A 287 -6.02 16.80 5.27
N LEU A 288 -5.54 16.76 4.02
CA LEU A 288 -4.26 17.35 3.65
C LEU A 288 -4.16 18.85 3.99
N PRO A 289 -5.15 19.73 3.73
CA PRO A 289 -5.03 21.16 4.02
C PRO A 289 -4.94 21.48 5.51
N LYS A 290 -5.54 20.64 6.37
CA LYS A 290 -5.49 20.80 7.83
C LYS A 290 -4.16 20.33 8.41
N GLU A 291 -3.53 19.38 7.73
CA GLU A 291 -2.43 18.60 8.26
C GLU A 291 -1.10 18.88 7.57
N ALA A 292 -1.10 19.60 6.44
CA ALA A 292 0.06 19.90 5.60
C ALA A 292 1.12 20.73 6.34
N ALA A 293 0.71 21.77 7.07
CA ALA A 293 1.66 22.62 7.80
C ALA A 293 2.45 21.83 8.84
N THR A 294 1.75 21.05 9.69
CA THR A 294 2.38 20.19 10.69
C THR A 294 3.22 19.09 10.06
N ALA A 295 2.75 18.49 8.95
CA ALA A 295 3.48 17.46 8.22
C ALA A 295 4.78 18.03 7.65
N ALA A 296 4.73 19.15 6.94
CA ALA A 296 5.89 19.79 6.34
C ALA A 296 6.91 20.24 7.39
N GLN A 297 6.46 20.75 8.55
CA GLN A 297 7.34 21.12 9.64
C GLN A 297 8.08 19.90 10.22
N ARG A 298 7.36 18.79 10.45
CA ARG A 298 7.96 17.52 10.90
C ARG A 298 8.90 16.96 9.85
N TRP A 299 8.47 16.90 8.59
CA TRP A 299 9.27 16.40 7.49
C TRP A 299 10.56 17.21 7.30
N LYS A 300 10.51 18.54 7.40
CA LYS A 300 11.71 19.39 7.30
C LYS A 300 12.77 19.03 8.34
N LEU A 301 12.35 18.64 9.55
CA LEU A 301 13.26 18.21 10.62
C LEU A 301 13.82 16.80 10.34
N MET A 302 12.97 15.90 9.84
CA MET A 302 13.31 14.48 9.67
C MET A 302 14.02 14.16 8.36
N ALA A 303 13.77 14.93 7.30
CA ALA A 303 14.26 14.66 5.95
C ALA A 303 15.79 14.48 5.86
N PRO A 304 16.64 15.31 6.52
CA PRO A 304 18.08 15.12 6.48
C PRO A 304 18.53 13.74 7.01
N LEU A 305 17.89 13.27 8.08
CA LEU A 305 18.14 11.95 8.66
C LEU A 305 17.58 10.84 7.77
N VAL A 306 16.32 10.97 7.35
CA VAL A 306 15.60 9.95 6.58
C VAL A 306 16.22 9.73 5.19
N LYS A 307 16.92 10.73 4.64
CA LYS A 307 17.56 10.66 3.32
C LYS A 307 18.51 9.47 3.18
N SER A 308 19.49 9.35 4.07
CA SER A 308 20.51 8.28 4.00
C SER A 308 19.90 6.90 4.18
N TYR A 309 19.03 6.75 5.18
CA TYR A 309 18.32 5.49 5.41
C TYR A 309 17.44 5.10 4.23
N SER A 310 16.69 6.04 3.66
CA SER A 310 15.78 5.76 2.55
C SER A 310 16.49 5.49 1.23
N GLU A 311 17.71 6.02 1.04
CA GLU A 311 18.56 5.67 -0.09
C GLU A 311 18.97 4.18 -0.08
N GLU A 312 19.25 3.63 1.10
CA GLU A 312 19.57 2.21 1.26
C GLU A 312 18.30 1.35 1.27
N LEU A 313 17.29 1.74 2.05
CA LEU A 313 16.05 0.99 2.21
C LEU A 313 15.22 0.90 0.92
N ARG A 314 15.39 1.80 -0.06
CA ARG A 314 14.70 1.68 -1.36
C ARG A 314 15.33 0.65 -2.31
N LYS A 315 16.48 0.05 -1.99
CA LYS A 315 17.14 -0.92 -2.87
C LYS A 315 16.44 -2.27 -2.80
N ASP A 316 16.06 -2.81 -3.95
CA ASP A 316 15.41 -4.13 -4.04
C ASP A 316 16.36 -5.28 -3.67
N THR A 317 17.67 -5.06 -3.76
CA THR A 317 18.70 -6.05 -3.43
C THR A 317 19.01 -6.17 -1.94
N LEU A 318 18.45 -5.28 -1.10
CA LEU A 318 18.71 -5.29 0.33
C LEU A 318 17.96 -6.44 1.01
N ALA A 319 18.73 -7.32 1.65
CA ALA A 319 18.21 -8.48 2.38
C ALA A 319 17.22 -8.07 3.49
N GLU A 320 16.25 -8.94 3.76
CA GLU A 320 15.15 -8.63 4.67
C GLU A 320 15.58 -8.38 6.12
N TYR A 321 16.59 -9.10 6.62
CA TYR A 321 17.15 -8.87 7.95
C TYR A 321 17.85 -7.51 8.06
N ALA A 322 18.66 -7.16 7.05
CA ALA A 322 19.40 -5.89 7.02
C ALA A 322 18.45 -4.70 6.93
N ARG A 323 17.34 -4.86 6.19
CA ARG A 323 16.26 -3.88 6.11
C ARG A 323 15.57 -3.65 7.45
N THR A 324 15.30 -4.71 8.21
CA THR A 324 14.72 -4.60 9.55
C THR A 324 15.69 -3.87 10.50
N GLN A 325 16.97 -4.22 10.45
CA GLN A 325 18.01 -3.57 11.25
C GLN A 325 18.13 -2.07 10.92
N LEU A 326 18.25 -1.71 9.64
CA LEU A 326 18.33 -0.32 9.20
C LEU A 326 17.10 0.50 9.59
N LEU A 327 15.92 -0.11 9.58
CA LEU A 327 14.72 0.56 10.07
C LEU A 327 14.73 0.79 11.58
N HIS A 328 15.28 -0.15 12.34
CA HIS A 328 15.43 0.00 13.79
C HIS A 328 16.44 1.11 14.10
N GLU A 329 17.57 1.17 13.41
CA GLU A 329 18.56 2.24 13.51
C GLU A 329 17.93 3.61 13.18
N MET A 330 17.17 3.69 12.07
CA MET A 330 16.44 4.91 11.72
C MET A 330 15.43 5.31 12.81
N TYR A 331 14.73 4.35 13.42
CA TYR A 331 13.80 4.63 14.52
C TYR A 331 14.51 5.26 15.72
N LEU A 332 15.65 4.70 16.15
CA LEU A 332 16.41 5.22 17.29
C LEU A 332 16.89 6.65 17.04
N ASP A 333 17.38 6.94 15.83
CA ASP A 333 17.80 8.29 15.47
C ASP A 333 16.63 9.27 15.41
N VAL A 334 15.47 8.85 14.88
CA VAL A 334 14.24 9.65 14.88
C VAL A 334 13.79 9.95 16.31
N GLU A 335 13.84 8.96 17.19
CA GLU A 335 13.49 9.13 18.61
C GLU A 335 14.42 10.17 19.27
N LEU A 336 15.72 10.11 18.96
CA LEU A 336 16.71 11.08 19.45
C LEU A 336 16.40 12.50 18.94
N VAL A 337 16.10 12.67 17.66
CA VAL A 337 15.73 13.96 17.08
C VAL A 337 14.44 14.50 17.71
N MET A 338 13.42 13.66 17.87
CA MET A 338 12.14 14.04 18.47
C MET A 338 12.32 14.51 19.92
N LYS A 339 13.12 13.81 20.74
CA LYS A 339 13.42 14.18 22.13
C LYS A 339 14.06 15.56 22.27
N HIS A 340 14.87 15.96 21.29
CA HIS A 340 15.54 17.26 21.29
C HIS A 340 14.76 18.35 20.53
N SER A 341 13.63 18.00 19.92
CA SER A 341 12.79 18.93 19.18
C SER A 341 11.66 19.50 20.05
N SER A 342 11.14 20.66 19.66
CA SER A 342 9.93 21.24 20.26
C SER A 342 8.63 20.59 19.76
N LEU A 343 8.69 19.51 18.97
CA LEU A 343 7.53 18.92 18.28
C LEU A 343 6.74 17.91 19.12
N GLY A 344 7.15 17.72 20.38
CA GLY A 344 6.32 17.21 21.47
C GLY A 344 5.53 15.95 21.15
N GLU A 345 6.21 14.81 21.18
CA GLU A 345 5.72 13.45 21.47
C GLU A 345 6.86 12.46 21.11
N PRO A 346 7.11 11.40 21.91
CA PRO A 346 8.08 10.38 21.52
C PRO A 346 7.63 9.63 20.27
N ALA A 347 8.59 9.11 19.50
CA ALA A 347 8.29 8.28 18.33
C ALA A 347 7.57 6.99 18.76
N THR A 348 6.45 6.71 18.10
CA THR A 348 5.51 5.63 18.41
C THR A 348 5.61 4.45 17.47
N TRP A 349 6.22 4.63 16.29
CA TRP A 349 6.44 3.55 15.32
C TRP A 349 7.66 2.70 15.69
N THR A 350 7.54 1.87 16.72
CA THR A 350 8.58 0.85 16.96
C THR A 350 8.33 -0.34 16.05
N LEU A 351 9.37 -0.82 15.38
CA LEU A 351 9.42 -2.23 15.04
C LEU A 351 9.75 -2.99 16.33
N PRO A 352 9.08 -4.12 16.58
CA PRO A 352 9.40 -4.94 17.73
C PRO A 352 10.86 -5.44 17.63
N PRO A 353 11.56 -5.60 18.77
CA PRO A 353 12.94 -6.08 18.79
C PRO A 353 13.07 -7.46 18.13
N GLU A 354 14.26 -7.81 17.63
CA GLU A 354 14.51 -9.04 16.86
C GLU A 354 14.05 -10.33 17.57
N ASP A 355 13.98 -10.31 18.90
CA ASP A 355 13.56 -11.44 19.74
C ASP A 355 12.04 -11.69 19.66
N ALA A 356 11.28 -10.73 19.15
CA ALA A 356 9.83 -10.83 18.94
C ALA A 356 9.45 -11.59 17.66
N ARG A 357 10.42 -12.19 16.94
CA ARG A 357 10.12 -13.11 15.82
C ARG A 357 9.24 -14.29 16.23
N GLU A 358 9.19 -14.60 17.52
CA GLU A 358 8.31 -15.64 18.08
C GLU A 358 6.95 -15.13 18.54
N ASP A 359 6.75 -13.81 18.66
CA ASP A 359 5.45 -13.26 19.00
C ASP A 359 4.69 -12.95 17.70
N PRO A 360 3.66 -13.75 17.37
CA PRO A 360 2.93 -13.57 16.15
C PRO A 360 2.15 -12.26 16.09
N THR A 361 1.99 -11.50 17.17
CA THR A 361 1.39 -10.16 17.09
C THR A 361 2.30 -9.10 16.46
N PHE A 362 3.55 -9.46 16.18
CA PHE A 362 4.65 -8.54 15.88
C PHE A 362 5.39 -8.80 14.56
N LEU A 363 5.09 -9.86 13.82
CA LEU A 363 5.65 -10.12 12.50
C LEU A 363 4.59 -10.04 11.46
#